data_AF-A0A2N9K962-F1
#
_entry.id   AF-A0A2N9K962-F1
#
_cell.length_a   1.000
_cell.length_b   1.000
_cell.length_c   1.000
_cell.angle_alpha   90.00
_cell.angle_beta   90.00
_cell.angle_gamma   90.00
#
_symmetry.space_group_name_H-M   'P 1'
#
loop_
_entity.id
_entity.type
_entity.pdbx_description
1 polymer ?
#
loop_
_entity_poly.entity_id
_entity_poly.type
_entity_poly.pdbx_seq_one_letter_code
_entity_poly.pdbx_strand_id
1 'polypeptide(L)'
;MADIRKIKTKKNIEMAFVTLLNERNFKSITVDEICKQAMTSRSTFYLHYLDKYDLLNQLVERQFSVFEKIVDKRVEGLISGQFEETITHFYNELVNNKQTIQALFTINEPEFNLKQKFEDTLYQHWLKYLGEKTSLKYNELIAKFGASIVFDTLNWTFENGIDDETLLFVENIRKKILEMFTSLKEVHDEP
;
A
#
# COMPACT_ATOMS: atom_id res chain seq x y z
N MET A 1 11.59 -21.45 23.22
CA MET A 1 11.36 -20.30 24.13
C MET A 1 12.14 -19.04 23.74
N ALA A 2 13.43 -19.11 23.35
CA ALA A 2 14.21 -17.94 22.91
C ALA A 2 13.59 -17.18 21.71
N ASP A 3 12.97 -17.91 20.78
CA ASP A 3 12.38 -17.37 19.56
C ASP A 3 11.17 -16.45 19.84
N ILE A 4 10.24 -16.88 20.71
CA ILE A 4 9.06 -16.08 21.10
C ILE A 4 9.46 -14.75 21.74
N ARG A 5 10.51 -14.75 22.58
CA ARG A 5 11.01 -13.53 23.22
C ARG A 5 11.58 -12.58 22.16
N LYS A 6 12.36 -13.08 21.21
CA LYS A 6 12.91 -12.31 20.09
C LYS A 6 11.81 -11.70 19.23
N ILE A 7 10.78 -12.47 18.88
CA ILE A 7 9.61 -11.99 18.10
C ILE A 7 8.86 -10.89 18.85
N LYS A 8 8.57 -11.11 20.15
CA LYS A 8 7.84 -10.13 20.96
C LYS A 8 8.61 -8.81 21.09
N THR A 9 9.91 -8.88 21.33
CA THR A 9 10.75 -7.68 21.42
C THR A 9 10.84 -6.94 20.09
N LYS A 10 10.99 -7.66 18.96
CA LYS A 10 10.96 -7.05 17.62
C LYS A 10 9.66 -6.27 17.40
N LYS A 11 8.50 -6.89 17.68
CA LYS A 11 7.19 -6.24 17.56
C LYS A 11 7.07 -5.00 18.46
N ASN A 12 7.53 -5.08 19.71
CA ASN A 12 7.49 -3.93 20.62
C ASN A 12 8.32 -2.75 20.10
N ILE A 13 9.50 -3.01 19.53
CA ILE A 13 10.35 -1.96 18.92
C ILE A 13 9.64 -1.32 17.73
N GLU A 14 9.07 -2.14 16.83
CA GLU A 14 8.34 -1.65 15.65
C GLU A 14 7.12 -0.81 16.05
N MET A 15 6.32 -1.29 17.01
CA MET A 15 5.16 -0.55 17.52
C MET A 15 5.57 0.78 18.16
N ALA A 16 6.62 0.79 18.98
CA ALA A 16 7.15 2.01 19.57
C ALA A 16 7.59 3.02 18.51
N PHE A 17 8.28 2.55 17.47
CA PHE A 17 8.70 3.40 16.36
C PHE A 17 7.50 3.97 15.58
N VAL A 18 6.49 3.16 15.28
CA VAL A 18 5.24 3.61 14.63
C VAL A 18 4.50 4.63 15.50
N THR A 19 4.43 4.45 16.82
CA THR A 19 3.86 5.45 17.73
C THR A 19 4.60 6.79 17.62
N LEU A 20 5.93 6.76 17.66
CA LEU A 20 6.73 7.99 17.57
C LEU A 20 6.60 8.69 16.21
N LEU A 21 6.46 7.94 15.11
CA LEU A 21 6.22 8.49 13.77
C LEU A 21 4.89 9.24 13.67
N ASN A 22 3.86 8.80 14.41
CA ASN A 22 2.58 9.50 14.45
C ASN A 22 2.62 10.80 15.27
N GLU A 23 3.64 10.98 16.12
CA GLU A 23 3.78 12.17 16.97
C GLU A 23 4.68 13.24 16.34
N ARG A 24 5.69 12.84 15.56
CA ARG A 24 6.70 13.76 15.03
C ARG A 24 7.46 13.18 13.83
N ASN A 25 8.18 14.06 13.13
CA ASN A 25 8.95 13.70 11.95
C ASN A 25 10.05 12.64 12.23
N PHE A 26 10.21 11.68 11.33
CA PHE A 26 11.21 10.61 11.40
C PHE A 26 12.64 11.09 11.74
N LYS A 27 13.07 12.25 11.21
CA LYS A 27 14.44 12.75 11.42
C LYS A 27 14.72 13.08 12.89
N SER A 28 13.72 13.50 13.67
CA SER A 28 13.89 13.83 15.08
C SER A 28 13.83 12.62 16.02
N ILE A 29 13.36 11.47 15.55
CA ILE A 29 13.29 10.24 16.36
C ILE A 29 14.69 9.67 16.58
N THR A 30 15.01 9.31 17.82
CA THR A 30 16.30 8.67 18.17
C THR A 30 16.11 7.21 18.60
N VAL A 31 17.19 6.41 18.51
CA VAL A 31 17.18 5.02 19.00
C VAL A 31 16.87 4.95 20.50
N ASP A 32 17.31 5.94 21.28
CA ASP A 32 17.05 5.99 22.73
C ASP A 32 15.56 6.15 23.03
N GLU A 33 14.87 6.99 22.29
CA GLU A 33 13.43 7.19 22.44
C GLU A 33 12.63 5.97 22.02
N ILE A 34 13.04 5.31 20.92
CA ILE A 34 12.45 4.03 20.50
C ILE A 34 12.63 2.99 21.60
N CYS A 35 13.84 2.86 22.16
CA CYS A 35 14.13 1.91 23.23
C CYS A 35 13.31 2.19 24.49
N LYS A 36 13.21 3.48 24.89
CA LYS A 36 12.43 3.92 26.04
C LYS A 36 10.94 3.60 25.85
N GLN A 37 10.38 3.91 24.68
CA GLN A 37 8.98 3.65 24.35
C GLN A 37 8.69 2.14 24.26
N ALA A 38 9.62 1.35 23.72
CA ALA A 38 9.49 -0.11 23.61
C ALA A 38 9.79 -0.87 24.92
N MET A 39 10.19 -0.16 25.98
CA MET A 39 10.66 -0.74 27.24
C MET A 39 11.77 -1.79 27.04
N THR A 40 12.79 -1.44 26.23
CA THR A 40 13.94 -2.31 25.91
C THR A 40 15.27 -1.54 26.02
N SER A 41 16.39 -2.25 25.97
CA SER A 41 17.73 -1.63 25.96
C SER A 41 18.24 -1.40 24.53
N ARG A 42 19.18 -0.46 24.38
CA ARG A 42 19.91 -0.25 23.11
C ARG A 42 20.57 -1.53 22.62
N SER A 43 21.23 -2.27 23.51
CA SER A 43 21.87 -3.54 23.16
C SER A 43 20.87 -4.52 22.55
N THR A 44 19.65 -4.58 23.09
CA THR A 44 18.59 -5.43 22.54
C THR A 44 18.05 -4.89 21.22
N PHE A 45 17.90 -3.57 21.06
CA PHE A 45 17.55 -2.96 19.76
C PHE A 45 18.53 -3.38 18.67
N TYR A 46 19.84 -3.30 18.96
CA TYR A 46 20.89 -3.65 18.02
C TYR A 46 21.00 -5.16 17.70
N LEU A 47 20.27 -6.03 18.42
CA LEU A 47 20.09 -7.43 18.01
C LEU A 47 19.11 -7.59 16.84
N HIS A 48 18.32 -6.56 16.55
CA HIS A 48 17.27 -6.58 15.53
C HIS A 48 17.55 -5.63 14.37
N TYR A 49 18.14 -4.47 14.65
CA TYR A 49 18.33 -3.39 13.68
C TYR A 49 19.68 -2.72 13.83
N LEU A 50 20.30 -2.32 12.73
CA LEU A 50 21.57 -1.61 12.74
C LEU A 50 21.44 -0.19 13.28
N ASP A 51 20.35 0.49 12.92
CA ASP A 51 19.97 1.82 13.39
C ASP A 51 18.47 2.06 13.10
N LYS A 52 18.01 3.32 13.22
CA LYS A 52 16.62 3.68 12.92
C LYS A 52 16.27 3.64 11.42
N TYR A 53 17.25 3.77 10.53
CA TYR A 53 17.05 3.72 9.08
C TYR A 53 16.88 2.28 8.63
N ASP A 54 17.67 1.33 9.17
CA ASP A 54 17.47 -0.09 8.92
C ASP A 54 16.10 -0.58 9.45
N LEU A 55 15.68 -0.13 10.64
CA LEU A 55 14.33 -0.40 11.13
C LEU A 55 13.26 0.14 10.16
N LEU A 56 13.39 1.39 9.72
CA LEU A 56 12.47 1.98 8.76
C LEU A 56 12.43 1.19 7.44
N ASN A 57 13.59 0.87 6.90
CA ASN A 57 13.72 0.12 5.65
C ASN A 57 13.02 -1.24 5.74
N GLN A 58 13.30 -2.02 6.79
CA GLN A 58 12.67 -3.31 6.99
C GLN A 58 11.14 -3.21 7.15
N LEU A 59 10.64 -2.13 7.75
CA LEU A 59 9.19 -1.87 7.84
C LEU A 59 8.59 -1.54 6.48
N VAL A 60 9.20 -0.61 5.74
CA VAL A 60 8.76 -0.20 4.40
C VAL A 60 8.75 -1.39 3.46
N GLU A 61 9.85 -2.14 3.37
CA GLU A 61 9.95 -3.30 2.48
C GLU A 61 8.96 -4.41 2.84
N ARG A 62 8.68 -4.61 4.13
CA ARG A 62 7.66 -5.58 4.56
C ARG A 62 6.26 -5.16 4.13
N GLN A 63 5.88 -3.90 4.35
CA GLN A 63 4.55 -3.41 3.94
C GLN A 63 4.43 -3.38 2.41
N PHE A 64 5.49 -2.98 1.71
CA PHE A 64 5.52 -2.96 0.26
C PHE A 64 5.42 -4.36 -0.35
N SER A 65 6.16 -5.35 0.16
CA SER A 65 6.07 -6.73 -0.33
C SER A 65 4.68 -7.35 -0.11
N VAL A 66 3.98 -6.98 0.97
CA VAL A 66 2.58 -7.38 1.16
C VAL A 66 1.69 -6.71 0.13
N PHE A 67 1.86 -5.41 -0.09
CA PHE A 67 1.12 -4.63 -1.07
C PHE A 67 1.26 -5.18 -2.49
N GLU A 68 2.48 -5.44 -2.96
CA GLU A 68 2.73 -6.01 -4.29
C GLU A 68 1.94 -7.32 -4.49
N LYS A 69 2.00 -8.23 -3.50
CA LYS A 69 1.30 -9.52 -3.58
C LYS A 69 -0.22 -9.37 -3.66
N ILE A 70 -0.80 -8.43 -2.92
CA ILE A 70 -2.26 -8.24 -2.96
C ILE A 70 -2.70 -7.49 -4.23
N VAL A 71 -1.86 -6.63 -4.80
CA VAL A 71 -2.09 -6.02 -6.12
C VAL A 71 -2.06 -7.09 -7.21
N ASP A 72 -1.05 -7.96 -7.20
CA ASP A 72 -0.94 -9.08 -8.14
C ASP A 72 -2.19 -9.96 -8.10
N LYS A 73 -2.59 -10.41 -6.91
CA LYS A 73 -3.82 -11.19 -6.71
C LYS A 73 -5.07 -10.48 -7.22
N ARG A 74 -5.18 -9.17 -6.98
CA ARG A 74 -6.30 -8.38 -7.46
C ARG A 74 -6.36 -8.33 -8.98
N VAL A 75 -5.21 -8.23 -9.66
CA VAL A 75 -5.13 -8.27 -11.12
C VAL A 75 -5.44 -9.67 -11.65
N GLU A 76 -4.94 -10.73 -11.01
CA GLU A 76 -5.29 -12.10 -11.35
C GLU A 76 -6.79 -12.35 -11.21
N GLY A 77 -7.39 -11.89 -10.11
CA GLY A 77 -8.84 -11.96 -9.88
C GLY A 77 -9.65 -11.20 -10.92
N LEU A 78 -9.14 -10.06 -11.40
CA LEU A 78 -9.76 -9.34 -12.51
C LEU A 78 -9.79 -10.18 -13.80
N ILE A 79 -8.69 -10.87 -14.11
CA ILE A 79 -8.54 -11.68 -15.33
C ILE A 79 -9.35 -12.97 -15.24
N SER A 80 -9.40 -13.60 -14.06
CA SER A 80 -10.07 -14.89 -13.82
C SER A 80 -11.56 -14.76 -13.52
N GLY A 81 -12.09 -13.54 -13.40
CA GLY A 81 -13.49 -13.29 -13.04
C GLY A 81 -13.79 -13.43 -11.54
N GLN A 82 -12.77 -13.42 -10.69
CA GLN A 82 -12.85 -13.50 -9.21
C GLN A 82 -12.57 -12.14 -8.56
N PHE A 83 -12.88 -11.05 -9.25
CA PHE A 83 -12.51 -9.72 -8.79
C PHE A 83 -13.11 -9.37 -7.42
N GLU A 84 -14.38 -9.72 -7.18
CA GLU A 84 -15.09 -9.41 -5.92
C GLU A 84 -14.41 -10.00 -4.67
N GLU A 85 -13.90 -11.23 -4.75
CA GLU A 85 -13.17 -11.85 -3.65
C GLU A 85 -11.80 -11.17 -3.45
N THR A 86 -11.06 -10.94 -4.55
CA THR A 86 -9.71 -10.38 -4.49
C THR A 86 -9.68 -8.91 -4.09
N ILE A 87 -10.68 -8.11 -4.46
CA ILE A 87 -10.80 -6.70 -4.02
C ILE A 87 -11.10 -6.60 -2.53
N THR A 88 -11.93 -7.50 -2.01
CA THR A 88 -12.24 -7.59 -0.58
C THR A 88 -10.99 -7.96 0.21
N HIS A 89 -10.24 -8.97 -0.26
CA HIS A 89 -8.94 -9.34 0.33
C HIS A 89 -7.94 -8.18 0.29
N PHE A 90 -7.83 -7.47 -0.83
CA PHE A 90 -6.93 -6.34 -1.01
C PHE A 90 -7.13 -5.27 0.07
N TYR A 91 -8.36 -4.80 0.28
CA TYR A 91 -8.60 -3.76 1.28
C TYR A 91 -8.50 -4.29 2.72
N ASN A 92 -8.96 -5.51 3.00
CA ASN A 92 -8.86 -6.09 4.34
C ASN A 92 -7.39 -6.22 4.82
N GLU A 93 -6.48 -6.67 3.95
CA GLU A 93 -5.05 -6.77 4.29
C GLU A 93 -4.43 -5.41 4.62
N LEU A 94 -4.84 -4.36 3.91
CA LEU A 94 -4.34 -3.01 4.14
C LEU A 94 -4.94 -2.38 5.41
N VAL A 95 -6.24 -2.58 5.65
CA VAL A 95 -6.92 -2.10 6.87
C VAL A 95 -6.31 -2.74 8.12
N ASN A 96 -5.94 -4.03 8.07
CA ASN A 96 -5.30 -4.74 9.18
C ASN A 96 -3.98 -4.10 9.65
N ASN A 97 -3.25 -3.42 8.76
CA ASN A 97 -1.99 -2.75 9.06
C ASN A 97 -2.08 -1.22 8.96
N LYS A 98 -3.29 -0.64 8.92
CA LYS A 98 -3.50 0.77 8.58
C LYS A 98 -2.68 1.76 9.41
N GLN A 99 -2.56 1.54 10.72
CA GLN A 99 -1.79 2.44 11.59
C GLN A 99 -0.31 2.51 11.20
N THR A 100 0.27 1.38 10.79
CA THR A 100 1.66 1.32 10.34
C THR A 100 1.80 1.95 8.96
N ILE A 101 0.90 1.63 8.04
CA ILE A 101 0.92 2.16 6.67
C ILE A 101 0.77 3.68 6.69
N GLN A 102 -0.21 4.21 7.43
CA GLN A 102 -0.45 5.66 7.57
C GLN A 102 0.76 6.37 8.19
N ALA A 103 1.38 5.80 9.22
CA ALA A 103 2.60 6.37 9.80
C ALA A 103 3.74 6.42 8.78
N LEU A 104 3.93 5.36 7.98
CA LEU A 104 4.97 5.31 6.94
C LEU A 104 4.67 6.24 5.76
N PHE A 105 3.40 6.50 5.43
CA PHE A 105 3.02 7.47 4.40
C PHE A 105 3.40 8.91 4.75
N THR A 106 3.67 9.22 6.02
CA THR A 106 4.18 10.54 6.42
C THR A 106 5.65 10.78 6.03
N ILE A 107 6.35 9.73 5.60
CA ILE A 107 7.79 9.76 5.32
C ILE A 107 8.00 10.06 3.83
N ASN A 108 8.60 11.22 3.56
CA ASN A 108 8.89 11.71 2.22
C ASN A 108 10.38 11.57 1.82
N GLU A 109 11.13 10.72 2.52
CA GLU A 109 12.52 10.42 2.11
C GLU A 109 12.49 9.53 0.86
N PRO A 110 13.15 9.90 -0.25
CA PRO A 110 13.01 9.21 -1.54
C PRO A 110 13.23 7.69 -1.47
N GLU A 111 14.20 7.24 -0.69
CA GLU A 111 14.54 5.82 -0.53
C GLU A 111 13.48 5.01 0.24
N PHE A 112 12.68 5.68 1.09
CA PHE A 112 11.74 5.04 2.02
C PHE A 112 10.28 5.43 1.77
N ASN A 113 9.98 6.12 0.67
CA ASN A 113 8.66 6.67 0.39
C ASN A 113 7.67 5.56 0.01
N LEU A 114 7.04 4.96 1.03
CA LEU A 114 6.06 3.89 0.86
C LEU A 114 4.84 4.34 0.05
N LYS A 115 4.42 5.60 0.22
CA LYS A 115 3.30 6.18 -0.52
C LYS A 115 3.58 6.17 -2.02
N GLN A 116 4.73 6.70 -2.43
CA GLN A 116 5.15 6.74 -3.83
C GLN A 116 5.27 5.32 -4.39
N LYS A 117 5.86 4.38 -3.63
CA LYS A 117 5.93 2.97 -4.01
C LYS A 117 4.55 2.38 -4.30
N PHE A 118 3.54 2.67 -3.48
CA PHE A 118 2.17 2.21 -3.70
C PHE A 118 1.56 2.81 -4.96
N GLU A 119 1.65 4.14 -5.12
CA GLU A 119 1.13 4.87 -6.28
C GLU A 119 1.75 4.37 -7.59
N ASP A 120 3.07 4.18 -7.61
CA ASP A 120 3.82 3.69 -8.77
C ASP A 120 3.40 2.26 -9.13
N THR A 121 3.32 1.36 -8.16
CA THR A 121 2.90 -0.03 -8.42
C THR A 121 1.47 -0.06 -9.00
N LEU A 122 0.52 0.68 -8.43
CA LEU A 122 -0.84 0.74 -8.98
C LEU A 122 -0.85 1.27 -10.42
N TYR A 123 -0.10 2.34 -10.68
CA TYR A 123 0.03 2.92 -12.01
C TYR A 123 0.61 1.93 -13.02
N GLN A 124 1.70 1.23 -12.68
CA GLN A 124 2.33 0.27 -13.57
C GLN A 124 1.42 -0.92 -13.89
N HIS A 125 0.67 -1.42 -12.91
CA HIS A 125 -0.31 -2.48 -13.13
C HIS A 125 -1.44 -2.05 -14.08
N TRP A 126 -1.97 -0.84 -13.90
CA TRP A 126 -2.95 -0.27 -14.81
C TRP A 126 -2.39 -0.09 -16.22
N LEU A 127 -1.17 0.46 -16.33
CA LEU A 127 -0.53 0.71 -17.61
C LEU A 127 -0.29 -0.59 -18.38
N LYS A 128 0.18 -1.63 -17.69
CA LYS A 128 0.35 -2.97 -18.25
C LYS A 128 -0.98 -3.56 -18.72
N TYR A 129 -2.00 -3.56 -17.85
CA TYR A 129 -3.33 -4.07 -18.18
C TYR A 129 -3.93 -3.39 -19.41
N LEU A 130 -3.80 -2.06 -19.53
CA LEU A 130 -4.30 -1.31 -20.67
C LEU A 130 -3.47 -1.59 -21.93
N GLY A 131 -2.14 -1.63 -21.84
CA GLY A 131 -1.26 -1.90 -22.98
C GLY A 131 -1.49 -3.27 -23.62
N GLU A 132 -1.93 -4.27 -22.85
CA GLU A 132 -2.29 -5.60 -23.37
C GLU A 132 -3.68 -5.64 -24.05
N LYS A 133 -4.54 -4.64 -23.80
CA LYS A 133 -5.96 -4.63 -24.25
C LYS A 133 -6.28 -3.55 -25.28
N THR A 134 -5.53 -2.45 -25.26
CA THR A 134 -5.81 -1.25 -26.06
C THR A 134 -4.52 -0.59 -26.54
N SER A 135 -4.61 0.14 -27.65
CA SER A 135 -3.54 0.97 -28.22
C SER A 135 -3.91 2.46 -28.15
N LEU A 136 -4.72 2.87 -27.17
CA LEU A 136 -5.25 4.23 -27.10
C LEU A 136 -4.15 5.22 -26.71
N LYS A 137 -4.19 6.40 -27.35
CA LYS A 137 -3.33 7.56 -27.02
C LYS A 137 -3.39 7.95 -25.53
N TYR A 138 -4.50 7.66 -24.86
CA TYR A 138 -4.77 8.10 -23.49
C TYR A 138 -4.40 7.06 -22.42
N ASN A 139 -3.79 5.92 -22.77
CA ASN A 139 -3.50 4.84 -21.80
C ASN A 139 -2.75 5.30 -20.56
N GLU A 140 -1.75 6.18 -20.69
CA GLU A 140 -1.03 6.73 -19.54
C GLU A 140 -1.92 7.57 -18.62
N LEU A 141 -2.81 8.39 -19.20
CA LEU A 141 -3.74 9.22 -18.44
C LEU A 141 -4.79 8.35 -17.72
N ILE A 142 -5.31 7.33 -18.41
CA ILE A 142 -6.26 6.36 -17.85
C ILE A 142 -5.61 5.61 -16.70
N ALA A 143 -4.38 5.14 -16.87
CA ALA A 143 -3.65 4.45 -15.83
C ALA A 143 -3.42 5.32 -14.60
N LYS A 144 -3.11 6.61 -14.79
CA LYS A 144 -3.01 7.57 -13.68
C LYS A 144 -4.34 7.72 -12.95
N PHE A 145 -5.44 7.94 -13.66
CA PHE A 145 -6.76 8.05 -13.03
C PHE A 145 -7.16 6.76 -12.30
N GLY A 146 -6.96 5.60 -12.92
CA GLY A 146 -7.24 4.31 -12.31
C GLY A 146 -6.42 4.07 -11.03
N ALA A 147 -5.13 4.43 -11.03
CA ALA A 147 -4.28 4.35 -9.85
C ALA A 147 -4.73 5.32 -8.75
N SER A 148 -5.01 6.58 -9.09
CA SER A 148 -5.50 7.58 -8.13
C SER A 148 -6.81 7.15 -7.48
N ILE A 149 -7.77 6.63 -8.24
CA ILE A 149 -9.05 6.17 -7.68
C ILE A 149 -8.85 5.05 -6.66
N VAL A 150 -7.98 4.09 -6.97
CA VAL A 150 -7.67 3.00 -6.03
C VAL A 150 -7.01 3.55 -4.77
N PHE A 151 -6.05 4.48 -4.93
CA PHE A 151 -5.31 5.05 -3.82
C PHE A 151 -6.19 5.96 -2.94
N ASP A 152 -7.05 6.77 -3.53
CA ASP A 152 -7.99 7.64 -2.82
C ASP A 152 -9.05 6.83 -2.09
N THR A 153 -9.55 5.75 -2.70
CA THR A 153 -10.42 4.79 -2.02
C THR A 153 -9.71 4.18 -0.82
N LEU A 154 -8.45 3.75 -0.98
CA LEU A 154 -7.68 3.19 0.13
C LEU A 154 -7.58 4.18 1.30
N ASN A 155 -7.22 5.43 1.04
CA ASN A 155 -7.17 6.45 2.09
C ASN A 155 -8.53 6.66 2.77
N TRP A 156 -9.60 6.73 1.98
CA TRP A 156 -10.96 6.82 2.51
C TRP A 156 -11.30 5.64 3.42
N THR A 157 -10.94 4.40 3.03
CA THR A 157 -11.20 3.20 3.83
C THR A 157 -10.38 3.14 5.13
N PHE A 158 -9.20 3.76 5.18
CA PHE A 158 -8.45 3.83 6.44
C PHE A 158 -9.17 4.63 7.52
N GLU A 159 -9.90 5.66 7.11
CA GLU A 159 -10.67 6.55 8.00
C GLU A 159 -12.08 6.01 8.28
N ASN A 160 -12.77 5.50 7.27
CA ASN A 160 -14.20 5.16 7.35
C ASN A 160 -14.46 3.65 7.51
N GLY A 161 -13.44 2.81 7.36
CA GLY A 161 -13.61 1.36 7.25
C GLY A 161 -14.01 0.94 5.84
N ILE A 162 -14.34 -0.33 5.68
CA ILE A 162 -14.82 -0.88 4.41
C ILE A 162 -16.04 -1.77 4.64
N ASP A 163 -17.03 -1.60 3.79
CA ASP A 163 -18.25 -2.39 3.73
C ASP A 163 -18.58 -2.76 2.27
N ASP A 164 -19.62 -3.61 2.11
CA ASP A 164 -20.05 -4.10 0.80
C ASP A 164 -20.51 -2.96 -0.12
N GLU A 165 -21.09 -1.88 0.43
CA GLU A 165 -21.53 -0.71 -0.34
C GLU A 165 -20.33 0.04 -0.94
N THR A 166 -19.29 0.27 -0.14
CA THR A 166 -18.03 0.89 -0.58
C THR A 166 -17.36 0.05 -1.68
N LEU A 167 -17.27 -1.27 -1.48
CA LEU A 167 -16.70 -2.19 -2.46
C LEU A 167 -17.47 -2.16 -3.79
N LEU A 168 -18.80 -2.16 -3.72
CA LEU A 168 -19.67 -2.06 -4.89
C LEU A 168 -19.50 -0.72 -5.63
N PHE A 169 -19.39 0.39 -4.90
CA PHE A 169 -19.15 1.71 -5.48
C PHE A 169 -17.84 1.75 -6.27
N VAL A 170 -16.76 1.25 -5.69
CA VAL A 170 -15.42 1.18 -6.31
C VAL A 170 -15.44 0.31 -7.55
N GLU A 171 -16.12 -0.83 -7.49
CA GLU A 171 -16.26 -1.73 -8.62
C GLU A 171 -17.05 -1.10 -9.77
N ASN A 172 -18.12 -0.37 -9.45
CA ASN A 172 -18.91 0.36 -10.45
C ASN A 172 -18.11 1.48 -11.11
N ILE A 173 -17.29 2.23 -10.37
CA ILE A 173 -16.39 3.23 -10.96
C ILE A 173 -15.41 2.57 -11.92
N ARG A 174 -14.77 1.48 -11.50
CA ARG A 174 -13.81 0.74 -12.34
C ARG A 174 -14.46 0.26 -13.63
N LYS A 175 -15.63 -0.38 -13.56
CA LYS A 175 -16.37 -0.86 -14.74
C LYS A 175 -16.70 0.30 -15.68
N LYS A 176 -17.27 1.39 -15.17
CA LYS A 176 -17.60 2.58 -15.98
C LYS A 176 -16.39 3.22 -16.64
N ILE A 177 -15.27 3.29 -15.93
CA ILE A 177 -14.00 3.76 -16.50
C ILE A 177 -13.59 2.90 -17.68
N LEU A 178 -13.54 1.58 -17.50
CA LEU A 178 -13.17 0.66 -18.57
C LEU A 178 -14.15 0.72 -19.76
N GLU A 179 -15.45 0.76 -19.50
CA GLU A 179 -16.49 0.89 -20.53
C GLU A 179 -16.31 2.18 -21.34
N MET A 180 -16.16 3.33 -20.67
CA MET A 180 -15.96 4.63 -21.31
C MET A 180 -14.73 4.65 -22.23
N PHE A 181 -13.68 3.91 -21.88
CA PHE A 181 -12.47 3.84 -22.71
C PHE A 181 -12.55 2.78 -23.81
N THR A 182 -13.33 1.72 -23.62
CA THR A 182 -13.57 0.72 -24.66
C THR A 182 -14.42 1.31 -25.79
N SER A 183 -15.44 2.13 -25.47
CA SER A 183 -16.28 2.80 -26.47
C SER A 183 -15.52 3.87 -27.28
N LEU A 184 -14.49 4.50 -26.72
CA LEU A 184 -13.61 5.41 -27.46
C LEU A 184 -12.77 4.71 -28.53
N LYS A 185 -12.57 3.39 -28.43
CA LYS A 185 -11.88 2.58 -29.46
C LYS A 185 -12.75 2.42 -30.70
N GLU A 186 -14.06 2.21 -30.53
CA GLU A 186 -15.01 2.02 -31.63
C GLU A 186 -15.16 3.27 -32.52
N VAL A 187 -15.05 4.47 -31.93
CA VAL A 187 -15.11 5.75 -32.67
C VAL A 187 -13.89 5.99 -33.57
N HIS A 188 -12.75 5.35 -33.28
CA HIS A 188 -11.51 5.52 -34.04
C HIS A 188 -11.26 4.41 -35.07
N ASP A 189 -12.02 3.31 -35.01
CA ASP A 189 -11.98 2.19 -35.97
C ASP A 189 -13.19 2.20 -36.95
N GLU A 190 -14.09 3.19 -36.86
CA GLU A 190 -15.09 3.45 -37.91
C GLU A 190 -14.44 4.16 -39.13
N PRO A 191 -14.75 3.70 -40.37
CA PRO A 191 -14.09 4.15 -41.60
C PRO A 191 -14.41 5.59 -42.02
#